data_AF-A0A1H2AD47-F1
#
_entry.id   AF-A0A1H2AD47-F1
#
_cell.length_a   1.000
_cell.length_b   1.000
_cell.length_c   1.000
_cell.angle_alpha   90.00
_cell.angle_beta   90.00
_cell.angle_gamma   90.00
#
_symmetry.space_group_name_H-M   'P 1'
#
loop_
_entity.id
_entity.type
_entity.pdbx_description
1 polymer ?
#
loop_
_entity_poly.entity_id
_entity_poly.type
_entity_poly.pdbx_seq_one_letter_code
_entity_poly.pdbx_strand_id
1 'polypeptide(L)'
;MRATATIFDDSEKNNKIDLLLNEIVEIFKSLIPSGPFLGEKEIIVISSKVSPITYAHLLPDKYLIGITPKELLYDQIAYQFAHELCHVFIDPRVTNWLIESFCECMSLIILQRLFFQWQIKASVEGSESYAIHYIQYYARTLNDYLTSLDTTIDQLLTYDTKAQIKDIETPYERSLNFVNAYKIMHIYNSNPNILNLIPILHYSKSREVEGQLFIKDNHPNIIGIENNLTAALISIWEQLTQLMKLN
;
A
#
# COMPACT_ATOMS: atom_id res chain seq x y z
N MET A 1 6.55 -12.40 -12.02
CA MET A 1 7.22 -11.56 -11.01
C MET A 1 7.61 -12.40 -9.79
N ARG A 2 8.84 -12.23 -9.28
CA ARG A 2 9.40 -12.89 -8.07
C ARG A 2 10.12 -11.84 -7.24
N ALA A 3 10.00 -11.90 -5.93
CA ALA A 3 10.70 -11.03 -4.98
C ALA A 3 11.83 -11.77 -4.26
N THR A 4 12.98 -11.10 -4.12
CA THR A 4 14.15 -11.61 -3.39
C THR A 4 14.68 -10.56 -2.42
N ALA A 5 14.93 -10.97 -1.18
CA ALA A 5 15.42 -10.17 -0.08
C ALA A 5 16.95 -10.20 -0.01
N THR A 6 17.52 -9.01 0.14
CA THR A 6 18.92 -8.78 0.50
C THR A 6 18.94 -7.74 1.63
N ILE A 7 18.20 -8.03 2.69
CA ILE A 7 17.93 -7.12 3.80
C ILE A 7 18.96 -7.30 4.92
N PHE A 8 19.29 -8.56 5.23
CA PHE A 8 20.21 -8.95 6.28
C PHE A 8 21.48 -9.56 5.68
N ASP A 9 22.58 -9.55 6.41
CA ASP A 9 23.80 -10.30 6.02
C ASP A 9 23.60 -11.83 6.13
N ASP A 10 22.57 -12.25 6.86
CA ASP A 10 22.19 -13.65 7.07
C ASP A 10 21.30 -14.16 5.92
N SER A 11 21.87 -15.05 5.09
CA SER A 11 21.17 -15.67 3.96
C SER A 11 19.96 -16.52 4.38
N GLU A 12 19.96 -17.15 5.56
CA GLU A 12 18.83 -17.95 6.01
C GLU A 12 17.64 -17.06 6.37
N LYS A 13 17.90 -15.91 7.02
CA LYS A 13 16.86 -14.91 7.27
C LYS A 13 16.28 -14.38 5.97
N ASN A 14 17.12 -14.01 5.00
CA ASN A 14 16.65 -13.56 3.70
C ASN A 14 15.81 -14.62 2.97
N ASN A 15 16.22 -15.90 3.00
CA ASN A 15 15.44 -16.98 2.39
C ASN A 15 14.05 -17.15 3.01
N LYS A 16 13.90 -16.96 4.32
CA LYS A 16 12.58 -16.97 4.99
C LYS A 16 11.73 -15.77 4.57
N ILE A 17 12.35 -14.61 4.38
CA ILE A 17 11.67 -13.41 3.91
C ILE A 17 11.25 -13.57 2.46
N ASP A 18 12.06 -14.17 1.59
CA ASP A 18 11.68 -14.48 0.20
C ASP A 18 10.34 -15.20 0.14
N LEU A 19 10.11 -16.19 1.01
CA LEU A 19 8.84 -16.92 1.06
C LEU A 19 7.66 -15.98 1.36
N LEU A 20 7.79 -15.12 2.37
CA LEU A 20 6.78 -14.12 2.72
C LEU A 20 6.55 -13.11 1.58
N LEU A 21 7.62 -12.57 1.01
CA LEU A 21 7.52 -11.57 -0.06
C LEU A 21 6.81 -12.16 -1.29
N ASN A 22 7.13 -13.39 -1.67
CA ASN A 22 6.48 -14.05 -2.79
C ASN A 22 5.03 -14.42 -2.49
N GLU A 23 4.70 -14.80 -1.25
CA GLU A 23 3.30 -14.98 -0.82
C GLU A 23 2.50 -13.67 -0.99
N ILE A 24 3.06 -12.54 -0.56
CA ILE A 24 2.44 -11.22 -0.75
C ILE A 24 2.28 -10.88 -2.23
N VAL A 25 3.29 -11.14 -3.07
CA VAL A 25 3.19 -10.93 -4.53
C VAL A 25 2.03 -11.74 -5.13
N GLU A 26 1.84 -12.99 -4.72
CA GLU A 26 0.73 -13.81 -5.22
C GLU A 26 -0.64 -13.31 -4.71
N ILE A 27 -0.72 -12.81 -3.47
CA ILE A 27 -1.94 -12.13 -2.99
C ILE A 27 -2.24 -10.89 -3.84
N PHE A 28 -1.24 -10.07 -4.14
CA PHE A 28 -1.40 -8.88 -4.99
C PHE A 28 -1.89 -9.22 -6.39
N LYS A 29 -1.31 -10.22 -7.06
CA LYS A 29 -1.76 -10.68 -8.38
C LYS A 29 -3.20 -11.17 -8.36
N SER A 30 -3.62 -11.84 -7.29
CA SER A 30 -4.99 -12.30 -7.11
C SER A 30 -5.97 -11.13 -6.92
N LEU A 31 -5.57 -10.11 -6.14
CA LEU A 31 -6.39 -8.92 -5.88
C LEU A 31 -6.44 -7.94 -7.06
N ILE A 32 -5.38 -7.87 -7.86
CA ILE A 32 -5.20 -6.91 -8.96
C ILE A 32 -4.73 -7.67 -10.22
N PRO A 33 -5.64 -8.35 -10.94
CA PRO A 33 -5.27 -9.25 -12.04
C PRO A 33 -4.62 -8.58 -13.25
N SER A 34 -4.75 -7.25 -13.39
CA SER A 34 -4.06 -6.49 -14.44
C SER A 34 -2.54 -6.47 -14.27
N GLY A 35 -2.04 -6.78 -13.07
CA GLY A 35 -0.62 -6.77 -12.75
C GLY A 35 -0.02 -5.35 -12.67
N PRO A 36 1.32 -5.27 -12.57
CA PRO A 36 2.02 -3.99 -12.44
C PRO A 36 2.01 -3.14 -13.70
N PHE A 37 1.91 -1.82 -13.54
CA PHE A 37 1.82 -0.89 -14.66
C PHE A 37 3.01 -0.93 -15.63
N LEU A 38 4.23 -1.03 -15.12
CA LEU A 38 5.44 -1.16 -15.94
C LEU A 38 5.76 -2.61 -16.32
N GLY A 39 4.79 -3.52 -16.17
CA GLY A 39 4.90 -4.95 -16.45
C GLY A 39 5.54 -5.75 -15.32
N GLU A 40 5.49 -7.07 -15.45
CA GLU A 40 6.13 -7.96 -14.49
C GLU A 40 7.66 -7.93 -14.62
N LYS A 41 8.34 -7.63 -13.52
CA LYS A 41 9.80 -7.66 -13.42
C LYS A 41 10.22 -8.44 -12.17
N GLU A 42 11.51 -8.70 -12.02
CA GLU A 42 12.04 -9.17 -10.74
C GLU A 42 11.97 -8.03 -9.71
N ILE A 43 11.70 -8.35 -8.44
CA ILE A 43 11.73 -7.39 -7.33
C ILE A 43 12.92 -7.73 -6.43
N ILE A 44 13.80 -6.75 -6.21
CA ILE A 44 14.87 -6.83 -5.23
C ILE A 44 14.45 -6.00 -4.02
N VAL A 45 14.49 -6.59 -2.83
CA VAL A 45 14.14 -5.93 -1.58
C VAL A 45 15.39 -5.73 -0.73
N ILE A 46 15.72 -4.47 -0.44
CA ILE A 46 16.91 -4.07 0.33
C ILE A 46 16.52 -3.42 1.66
N SER A 47 17.48 -3.37 2.60
CA SER A 47 17.37 -2.51 3.76
C SER A 47 17.62 -1.05 3.37
N SER A 48 16.65 -0.19 3.64
CA SER A 48 16.74 1.26 3.52
C SER A 48 17.16 1.88 4.86
N LYS A 49 17.87 3.01 4.81
CA LYS A 49 18.35 3.71 6.02
C LYS A 49 17.39 4.80 6.53
N VAL A 50 16.41 5.20 5.72
CA VAL A 50 15.60 6.41 5.98
C VAL A 50 14.12 6.06 6.11
N SER A 51 13.53 5.51 5.06
CA SER A 51 12.12 5.10 5.02
C SER A 51 11.94 3.94 4.04
N PRO A 52 10.80 3.22 4.12
CA PRO A 52 10.33 2.45 2.98
C PRO A 52 10.26 3.34 1.74
N ILE A 53 10.65 2.80 0.59
CA ILE A 53 10.70 3.52 -0.69
C ILE A 53 10.82 2.56 -1.87
N THR A 54 10.19 2.90 -2.99
CA THR A 54 10.38 2.23 -4.28
C THR A 54 11.29 3.07 -5.17
N TYR A 55 12.43 2.53 -5.56
CA TYR A 55 13.43 3.25 -6.36
C TYR A 55 13.15 3.10 -7.86
N ALA A 56 12.20 3.89 -8.37
CA ALA A 56 11.67 3.77 -9.74
C ALA A 56 12.72 3.87 -10.87
N HIS A 57 13.84 4.55 -10.62
CA HIS A 57 14.86 4.86 -11.64
C HIS A 57 16.14 4.03 -11.55
N LEU A 58 16.36 3.30 -10.46
CA LEU A 58 17.67 2.68 -10.22
C LEU A 58 17.88 1.41 -11.04
N LEU A 59 16.82 0.66 -11.31
CA LEU A 59 16.88 -0.56 -12.11
C LEU A 59 15.76 -0.52 -13.16
N PRO A 60 16.05 -0.29 -14.45
CA PRO A 60 14.99 -0.25 -15.47
C PRO A 60 14.35 -1.63 -15.71
N ASP A 61 15.11 -2.71 -15.54
CA ASP A 61 14.69 -4.09 -15.81
C ASP A 61 14.22 -4.85 -14.55
N LYS A 62 14.32 -4.22 -13.36
CA LYS A 62 13.92 -4.80 -12.07
C LYS A 62 13.26 -3.73 -11.20
N TYR A 63 12.40 -4.11 -10.27
CA TYR A 63 11.99 -3.19 -9.22
C TYR A 63 12.96 -3.28 -8.05
N LEU A 64 13.37 -2.14 -7.50
CA LEU A 64 14.13 -2.08 -6.25
C LEU A 64 13.26 -1.44 -5.18
N ILE A 65 12.98 -2.19 -4.12
CA ILE A 65 12.18 -1.74 -2.98
C ILE A 65 13.10 -1.70 -1.75
N GLY A 66 13.15 -0.55 -1.09
CA GLY A 66 13.76 -0.41 0.23
C GLY A 66 12.71 -0.52 1.31
N ILE A 67 12.99 -1.29 2.36
CA ILE A 67 12.19 -1.35 3.59
C ILE A 67 13.06 -1.08 4.82
N THR A 68 12.49 -0.75 5.97
CA THR A 68 13.21 -0.41 7.21
C THR A 68 12.88 -1.37 8.35
N PRO A 69 13.15 -2.68 8.20
CA PRO A 69 12.91 -3.65 9.27
C PRO A 69 13.87 -3.38 10.41
N LYS A 70 13.35 -3.36 11.65
CA LYS A 70 14.20 -3.24 12.84
C LYS A 70 14.91 -4.56 13.15
N GLU A 71 14.20 -5.67 12.94
CA GLU A 71 14.63 -7.06 13.15
C GLU A 71 13.83 -7.97 12.19
N LEU A 72 13.90 -9.29 12.36
CA LEU A 72 13.05 -10.24 11.63
C LEU A 72 11.59 -10.22 12.13
N LEU A 73 10.92 -9.08 11.93
CA LEU A 73 9.51 -8.84 12.24
C LEU A 73 8.68 -8.99 10.96
N TYR A 74 8.14 -10.19 10.73
CA TYR A 74 7.42 -10.51 9.49
C TYR A 74 6.18 -9.64 9.27
N ASP A 75 5.50 -9.24 10.34
CA ASP A 75 4.36 -8.31 10.31
C ASP A 75 4.77 -6.91 9.82
N GLN A 76 5.88 -6.37 10.35
CA GLN A 76 6.46 -5.10 9.87
C GLN A 76 6.93 -5.20 8.41
N ILE A 77 7.62 -6.28 8.06
CA ILE A 77 8.11 -6.51 6.69
C ILE A 77 6.94 -6.61 5.72
N ALA A 78 5.90 -7.37 6.06
CA ALA A 78 4.70 -7.52 5.23
C ALA A 78 4.01 -6.17 5.00
N TYR A 79 3.85 -5.38 6.06
CA TYR A 79 3.27 -4.05 5.98
C TYR A 79 4.06 -3.12 5.05
N GLN A 80 5.36 -2.97 5.29
CA GLN A 80 6.20 -2.06 4.52
C GLN A 80 6.35 -2.51 3.06
N PHE A 81 6.52 -3.81 2.83
CA PHE A 81 6.63 -4.35 1.48
C PHE A 81 5.33 -4.20 0.69
N ALA A 82 4.17 -4.45 1.31
CA ALA A 82 2.88 -4.26 0.66
C ALA A 82 2.66 -2.80 0.23
N HIS A 83 3.05 -1.83 1.06
CA HIS A 83 2.99 -0.40 0.72
C HIS A 83 3.77 -0.10 -0.57
N GLU A 84 5.04 -0.50 -0.61
CA GLU A 84 5.93 -0.24 -1.74
C GLU A 84 5.55 -1.07 -2.99
N LEU A 85 5.08 -2.29 -2.80
CA LEU A 85 4.56 -3.11 -3.89
C LEU A 85 3.32 -2.47 -4.52
N CYS A 86 2.48 -1.78 -3.74
CA CYS A 86 1.36 -1.02 -4.29
C CYS A 86 1.83 0.09 -5.23
N HIS A 87 2.90 0.82 -4.90
CA HIS A 87 3.51 1.78 -5.84
C HIS A 87 3.97 1.12 -7.14
N VAL A 88 4.56 -0.08 -7.07
CA VAL A 88 4.92 -0.87 -8.26
C VAL A 88 3.69 -1.21 -9.12
N PHE A 89 2.56 -1.53 -8.48
CA PHE A 89 1.31 -1.84 -9.20
C PHE A 89 0.67 -0.61 -9.86
N ILE A 90 0.89 0.59 -9.32
CA ILE A 90 0.36 1.85 -9.86
C ILE A 90 1.24 2.39 -10.98
N ASP A 91 2.45 2.81 -10.62
CA ASP A 91 3.55 3.33 -11.42
C ASP A 91 4.48 3.97 -10.37
N PRO A 92 5.66 3.41 -10.09
CA PRO A 92 6.49 3.88 -8.97
C PRO A 92 7.08 5.29 -9.19
N ARG A 93 6.88 5.88 -10.38
CA ARG A 93 7.38 7.23 -10.75
C ARG A 93 6.39 8.35 -10.41
N VAL A 94 5.22 8.02 -9.89
CA VAL A 94 4.18 8.98 -9.52
C VAL A 94 3.73 8.74 -8.08
N THR A 95 3.53 9.81 -7.32
CA THR A 95 3.03 9.73 -5.94
C THR A 95 2.24 10.97 -5.55
N ASN A 96 1.15 10.78 -4.82
CA ASN A 96 0.34 11.81 -4.19
C ASN A 96 -0.42 11.20 -3.02
N TRP A 97 -1.12 12.01 -2.22
CA TRP A 97 -1.83 11.52 -1.04
C TRP A 97 -2.85 10.40 -1.36
N LEU A 98 -3.48 10.41 -2.54
CA LEU A 98 -4.45 9.38 -2.92
C LEU A 98 -3.74 8.05 -3.18
N ILE A 99 -2.62 8.09 -3.90
CA ILE A 99 -1.73 6.92 -4.10
C ILE A 99 -1.27 6.38 -2.75
N GLU A 100 -0.72 7.24 -1.87
CA GLU A 100 -0.26 6.82 -0.54
C GLU A 100 -1.40 6.23 0.30
N SER A 101 -2.63 6.73 0.16
CA SER A 101 -3.82 6.18 0.84
C SER A 101 -4.18 4.78 0.33
N PHE A 102 -4.06 4.52 -0.97
CA PHE A 102 -4.25 3.18 -1.54
C PHE A 102 -3.12 2.23 -1.13
N CYS A 103 -1.87 2.70 -1.11
CA CYS A 103 -0.73 1.92 -0.64
C CYS A 103 -0.88 1.53 0.84
N GLU A 104 -1.29 2.47 1.68
CA GLU A 104 -1.58 2.22 3.10
C GLU A 104 -2.75 1.23 3.26
N CYS A 105 -3.81 1.37 2.45
CA CYS A 105 -4.95 0.43 2.44
C CYS A 105 -4.49 -1.00 2.07
N MET A 106 -3.64 -1.13 1.05
CA MET A 106 -3.09 -2.42 0.65
C MET A 106 -2.27 -3.07 1.77
N SER A 107 -1.48 -2.31 2.50
CA SER A 107 -0.75 -2.81 3.68
C SER A 107 -1.68 -3.44 4.71
N LEU A 108 -2.81 -2.78 5.00
CA LEU A 108 -3.83 -3.28 5.93
C LEU A 108 -4.53 -4.54 5.41
N ILE A 109 -4.91 -4.56 4.12
CA ILE A 109 -5.53 -5.72 3.48
C ILE A 109 -4.59 -6.93 3.52
N ILE A 110 -3.30 -6.74 3.23
CA ILE A 110 -2.31 -7.83 3.24
C ILE A 110 -2.15 -8.43 4.64
N LEU A 111 -2.08 -7.60 5.69
CA LEU A 111 -2.02 -8.13 7.06
C LEU A 111 -3.24 -9.01 7.39
N GLN A 112 -4.45 -8.60 6.98
CA GLN A 112 -5.65 -9.41 7.17
C GLN A 112 -5.61 -10.72 6.36
N ARG A 113 -5.18 -10.67 5.10
CA ARG A 113 -5.06 -11.85 4.23
C ARG A 113 -4.06 -12.87 4.78
N LEU A 114 -2.88 -12.41 5.18
CA LEU A 114 -1.85 -13.25 5.79
C LEU A 114 -2.33 -13.85 7.11
N PHE A 115 -3.05 -13.09 7.95
CA PHE A 115 -3.67 -13.63 9.16
C PHE A 115 -4.58 -14.83 8.83
N PHE A 116 -5.53 -14.67 7.91
CA PHE A 116 -6.46 -15.75 7.58
C PHE A 116 -5.76 -16.96 6.94
N GLN A 117 -4.84 -16.73 6.00
CA GLN A 117 -4.11 -17.83 5.34
C GLN A 117 -3.28 -18.63 6.34
N TRP A 118 -2.54 -17.95 7.21
CA TRP A 118 -1.67 -18.61 8.18
C TRP A 118 -2.45 -19.24 9.34
N GLN A 119 -3.60 -18.70 9.72
CA GLN A 119 -4.52 -19.37 10.66
C GLN A 119 -5.05 -20.69 10.10
N ILE A 120 -5.48 -20.70 8.83
CA ILE A 120 -5.95 -21.93 8.16
C ILE A 120 -4.81 -22.94 8.07
N LYS A 121 -3.62 -22.51 7.64
CA LYS A 121 -2.43 -23.36 7.52
C LYS A 121 -2.05 -23.98 8.87
N ALA A 122 -1.97 -23.17 9.93
CA ALA A 122 -1.67 -23.64 11.28
C ALA A 122 -2.71 -24.66 11.79
N SER A 123 -4.00 -24.46 11.48
CA SER A 123 -5.07 -25.38 11.86
C SER A 123 -4.96 -26.74 11.15
N VAL A 124 -4.48 -26.75 9.91
CA VAL A 124 -4.27 -27.98 9.11
C VAL A 124 -2.98 -28.69 9.50
N GLU A 125 -1.91 -27.95 9.76
CA GLU A 125 -0.56 -28.48 10.03
C GLU A 125 -0.28 -28.75 11.51
N GLY A 126 -1.12 -28.25 12.42
CA GLY A 126 -1.01 -28.48 13.87
C GLY A 126 0.09 -27.66 14.57
N SER A 127 0.49 -26.53 14.00
CA SER A 127 1.55 -25.65 14.53
C SER A 127 1.01 -24.43 15.27
N GLU A 128 1.82 -23.83 16.16
CA GLU A 128 1.51 -22.50 16.71
C GLU A 128 1.41 -21.46 15.59
N SER A 129 0.37 -20.64 15.64
CA SER A 129 0.04 -19.70 14.57
C SER A 129 0.76 -18.37 14.78
N TYR A 130 1.84 -18.13 14.04
CA TYR A 130 2.45 -16.80 13.93
C TYR A 130 1.45 -15.75 13.41
N ALA A 131 0.37 -16.20 12.76
CA ALA A 131 -0.65 -15.35 12.14
C ALA A 131 -1.16 -14.24 13.07
N ILE A 132 -1.30 -14.52 14.37
CA ILE A 132 -1.81 -13.55 15.35
C ILE A 132 -1.01 -12.24 15.36
N HIS A 133 0.29 -12.27 15.02
CA HIS A 133 1.11 -11.06 14.96
C HIS A 133 0.65 -10.10 13.87
N TYR A 134 0.13 -10.59 12.74
CA TYR A 134 -0.37 -9.72 11.66
C TYR A 134 -1.58 -8.89 12.10
N ILE A 135 -2.55 -9.51 12.78
CA ILE A 135 -3.74 -8.78 13.26
C ILE A 135 -3.40 -7.89 14.46
N GLN A 136 -2.43 -8.28 15.30
CA GLN A 136 -1.92 -7.41 16.36
C GLN A 136 -1.19 -6.19 15.79
N TYR A 137 -0.40 -6.35 14.72
CA TYR A 137 0.25 -5.22 14.05
C TYR A 137 -0.79 -4.27 13.46
N TYR A 138 -1.79 -4.80 12.74
CA TYR A 138 -2.93 -4.02 12.25
C TYR A 138 -3.58 -3.21 13.39
N ALA A 139 -3.88 -3.85 14.53
CA ALA A 139 -4.55 -3.20 15.64
C ALA A 139 -3.68 -2.11 16.30
N ARG A 140 -2.38 -2.35 16.45
CA ARG A 140 -1.42 -1.36 16.96
C ARG A 140 -1.35 -0.15 16.02
N THR A 141 -1.16 -0.38 14.72
CA THR A 141 -1.13 0.68 13.70
C THR A 141 -2.40 1.52 13.74
N LEU A 142 -3.57 0.89 13.77
CA LEU A 142 -4.85 1.59 13.90
C LEU A 142 -4.91 2.44 15.18
N ASN A 143 -4.54 1.87 16.32
CA ASN A 143 -4.57 2.58 17.60
C ASN A 143 -3.61 3.79 17.63
N ASP A 144 -2.41 3.64 17.06
CA ASP A 144 -1.42 4.71 16.99
C ASP A 144 -1.96 5.89 16.16
N TYR A 145 -2.59 5.62 15.03
CA TYR A 145 -3.20 6.66 14.20
C TYR A 145 -4.43 7.32 14.86
N LEU A 146 -5.31 6.52 15.46
CA LEU A 146 -6.47 7.04 16.22
C LEU A 146 -6.02 7.99 17.34
N THR A 147 -4.96 7.60 18.07
CA THR A 147 -4.36 8.43 19.12
C THR A 147 -3.76 9.72 18.54
N SER A 148 -3.05 9.62 17.41
CA SER A 148 -2.42 10.79 16.78
C SER A 148 -3.42 11.84 16.27
N LEU A 149 -4.62 11.39 15.90
CA LEU A 149 -5.69 12.23 15.34
C LEU A 149 -6.72 12.68 16.38
N ASP A 150 -6.60 12.21 17.63
CA ASP A 150 -7.59 12.40 18.70
C ASP A 150 -9.01 12.03 18.23
N THR A 151 -9.16 10.82 17.65
CA THR A 151 -10.41 10.35 17.04
C THR A 151 -10.69 8.89 17.41
N THR A 152 -11.92 8.43 17.17
CA THR A 152 -12.32 7.02 17.31
C THR A 152 -12.52 6.34 15.96
N ILE A 153 -12.56 5.00 15.97
CA ILE A 153 -12.80 4.19 14.76
C ILE A 153 -14.13 4.55 14.08
N ASP A 154 -15.18 4.82 14.86
CA ASP A 154 -16.53 5.15 14.35
C ASP A 154 -16.57 6.52 13.66
N GLN A 155 -15.61 7.40 13.99
CA GLN A 155 -15.50 8.73 13.41
C GLN A 155 -14.70 8.74 12.10
N LEU A 156 -13.92 7.70 11.79
CA LEU A 156 -13.01 7.69 10.64
C LEU A 156 -13.72 7.87 9.28
N LEU A 157 -14.91 7.30 9.11
CA LEU A 157 -15.66 7.40 7.85
C LEU A 157 -16.16 8.81 7.57
N THR A 158 -16.48 9.57 8.61
CA THR A 158 -16.98 10.95 8.51
C THR A 158 -15.90 12.00 8.73
N TYR A 159 -14.70 11.58 9.14
CA TYR A 159 -13.56 12.44 9.40
C TYR A 159 -13.20 13.27 8.16
N ASP A 160 -13.14 14.59 8.34
CA ASP A 160 -12.88 15.55 7.27
C ASP A 160 -11.38 15.75 7.10
N THR A 161 -10.76 14.92 6.27
CA THR A 161 -9.32 15.00 5.99
C THR A 161 -8.93 16.32 5.34
N LYS A 162 -9.78 16.90 4.47
CA LYS A 162 -9.54 18.21 3.83
C LYS A 162 -9.40 19.33 4.87
N ALA A 163 -10.26 19.33 5.88
CA ALA A 163 -10.22 20.35 6.94
C ALA A 163 -8.97 20.27 7.85
N GLN A 164 -8.24 19.15 7.82
CA GLN A 164 -7.08 18.89 8.68
C GLN A 164 -5.73 19.10 7.99
N ILE A 165 -5.73 19.42 6.69
CA ILE A 165 -4.51 19.74 5.94
C ILE A 165 -3.97 21.08 6.45
N LYS A 166 -2.95 21.01 7.32
CA LYS A 166 -2.27 22.19 7.86
C LYS A 166 -1.27 22.78 6.88
N ASP A 167 -0.68 21.92 6.06
CA ASP A 167 0.23 22.28 4.99
C ASP A 167 -0.13 21.45 3.76
N ILE A 168 -0.46 22.14 2.66
CA ILE A 168 -0.81 21.50 1.39
C ILE A 168 0.43 20.85 0.75
N GLU A 169 1.63 21.11 1.25
CA GLU A 169 2.88 20.82 0.54
C GLU A 169 3.39 19.36 0.54
N THR A 170 2.83 18.42 1.32
CA THR A 170 3.38 17.05 1.35
C THR A 170 2.33 15.94 1.15
N PRO A 171 2.58 14.96 0.25
CA PRO A 171 1.71 13.78 0.09
C PRO A 171 1.84 12.79 1.26
N TYR A 172 2.73 13.05 2.21
CA TYR A 172 3.15 12.13 3.27
C TYR A 172 2.49 12.40 4.62
N GLU A 173 1.35 13.09 4.64
CA GLU A 173 0.52 13.25 5.85
C GLU A 173 -0.08 11.89 6.26
N ARG A 174 0.75 11.05 6.88
CA ARG A 174 0.47 9.63 7.15
C ARG A 174 -0.85 9.42 7.87
N SER A 175 -1.15 10.23 8.88
CA SER A 175 -2.41 10.10 9.62
C SER A 175 -3.63 10.40 8.74
N LEU A 176 -3.55 11.36 7.81
CA LEU A 176 -4.65 11.63 6.87
C LEU A 176 -4.75 10.55 5.79
N ASN A 177 -3.62 10.07 5.28
CA ASN A 177 -3.58 8.95 4.35
C ASN A 177 -4.16 7.68 4.98
N PHE A 178 -3.94 7.45 6.28
CA PHE A 178 -4.54 6.34 7.02
C PHE A 178 -6.06 6.46 7.14
N VAL A 179 -6.59 7.65 7.43
CA VAL A 179 -8.05 7.88 7.43
C VAL A 179 -8.65 7.55 6.06
N ASN A 180 -7.99 8.03 4.99
CA ASN A 180 -8.40 7.75 3.62
C ASN A 180 -8.27 6.26 3.26
N ALA A 181 -7.22 5.58 3.73
CA ALA A 181 -7.05 4.14 3.60
C ALA A 181 -8.20 3.36 4.28
N TYR A 182 -8.67 3.84 5.42
CA TYR A 182 -9.82 3.25 6.12
C TYR A 182 -11.12 3.42 5.31
N LYS A 183 -11.31 4.58 4.66
CA LYS A 183 -12.44 4.81 3.74
C LYS A 183 -12.39 3.91 2.51
N ILE A 184 -11.20 3.74 1.91
CA ILE A 184 -10.99 2.79 0.80
C ILE A 184 -11.29 1.36 1.27
N MET A 185 -10.80 0.97 2.44
CA MET A 185 -11.02 -0.36 3.01
C MET A 185 -12.50 -0.63 3.31
N HIS A 186 -13.26 0.39 3.74
CA HIS A 186 -14.70 0.30 3.92
C HIS A 186 -15.42 -0.04 2.61
N ILE A 187 -15.06 0.62 1.50
CA ILE A 187 -15.61 0.28 0.18
C ILE A 187 -15.12 -1.11 -0.24
N TYR A 188 -13.84 -1.44 -0.05
CA TYR A 188 -13.30 -2.77 -0.39
C TYR A 188 -14.09 -3.91 0.26
N ASN A 189 -14.47 -3.76 1.53
CA ASN A 189 -15.23 -4.78 2.26
C ASN A 189 -16.62 -5.05 1.66
N SER A 190 -17.23 -4.07 0.98
CA SER A 190 -18.50 -4.25 0.27
C SER A 190 -18.33 -4.51 -1.23
N ASN A 191 -17.25 -4.01 -1.83
CA ASN A 191 -16.94 -4.12 -3.24
C ASN A 191 -15.41 -4.18 -3.47
N PRO A 192 -14.83 -5.40 -3.52
CA PRO A 192 -13.39 -5.58 -3.73
C PRO A 192 -12.84 -4.99 -5.04
N ASN A 193 -13.71 -4.71 -6.02
CA ASN A 193 -13.30 -4.13 -7.30
C ASN A 193 -12.75 -2.70 -7.17
N ILE A 194 -12.85 -2.05 -6.01
CA ILE A 194 -12.15 -0.78 -5.77
C ILE A 194 -10.64 -0.90 -5.99
N LEU A 195 -10.04 -2.07 -5.77
CA LEU A 195 -8.61 -2.27 -6.02
C LEU A 195 -8.25 -2.22 -7.51
N ASN A 196 -9.22 -2.37 -8.42
CA ASN A 196 -9.00 -2.17 -9.85
C ASN A 196 -8.79 -0.69 -10.22
N LEU A 197 -8.96 0.24 -9.26
CA LEU A 197 -8.51 1.62 -9.44
C LEU A 197 -6.99 1.76 -9.36
N ILE A 198 -6.29 0.88 -8.62
CA ILE A 198 -4.84 0.97 -8.39
C ILE A 198 -4.06 1.18 -9.70
N PRO A 199 -4.21 0.35 -10.75
CA PRO A 199 -3.50 0.57 -12.01
C PRO A 199 -3.89 1.85 -12.73
N ILE A 200 -5.05 2.45 -12.45
CA ILE A 200 -5.55 3.68 -13.09
C ILE A 200 -4.98 4.92 -12.38
N LEU A 201 -4.58 4.80 -11.11
CA LEU A 201 -4.06 5.92 -10.32
C LEU A 201 -2.81 6.57 -10.94
N HIS A 202 -2.09 5.91 -11.86
CA HIS A 202 -0.98 6.55 -12.56
C HIS A 202 -1.41 7.79 -13.38
N TYR A 203 -2.68 7.85 -13.82
CA TYR A 203 -3.24 9.01 -14.52
C TYR A 203 -3.43 10.24 -13.62
N SER A 204 -3.32 10.06 -12.30
CA SER A 204 -3.41 11.16 -11.32
C SER A 204 -2.24 12.13 -11.36
N LYS A 205 -1.25 11.92 -12.25
CA LYS A 205 -0.13 12.81 -12.62
C LYS A 205 0.41 13.69 -11.49
N SER A 206 1.48 13.20 -10.88
CA SER A 206 2.60 13.97 -10.32
C SER A 206 3.86 13.32 -10.92
N ARG A 207 4.62 14.02 -11.77
CA ARG A 207 5.75 13.40 -12.48
C ARG A 207 7.05 13.58 -11.72
N GLU A 208 7.89 12.56 -11.67
CA GLU A 208 9.33 12.75 -11.46
C GLU A 208 9.94 13.43 -12.69
N VAL A 209 10.74 14.49 -12.49
CA VAL A 209 11.57 15.09 -13.53
C VAL A 209 13.02 14.95 -13.10
N GLU A 210 13.86 14.51 -14.04
CA GLU A 210 15.29 14.21 -13.90
C GLU A 210 15.99 15.02 -12.79
N GLY A 211 16.36 14.33 -11.70
CA GLY A 211 17.20 14.87 -10.64
C GLY A 211 16.49 15.64 -9.52
N GLN A 212 15.16 15.76 -9.54
CA GLN A 212 14.37 16.27 -8.42
C GLN A 212 13.38 15.21 -7.92
N LEU A 213 13.49 14.88 -6.63
CA LEU A 213 12.52 14.03 -5.92
C LEU A 213 11.14 14.66 -6.03
N PHE A 214 10.31 14.12 -6.93
CA PHE A 214 8.88 14.37 -7.15
C PHE A 214 8.49 15.83 -7.41
N ILE A 215 7.81 16.10 -8.53
CA ILE A 215 7.06 17.37 -8.65
C ILE A 215 6.04 17.41 -7.52
N LYS A 216 6.07 18.50 -6.74
CA LYS A 216 5.16 18.85 -5.64
C LYS A 216 3.70 19.10 -6.10
N ASP A 217 3.16 18.28 -6.99
CA ASP A 217 1.73 18.34 -7.31
C ASP A 217 0.97 17.50 -6.28
N ASN A 218 0.44 18.20 -5.28
CA ASN A 218 -0.19 17.60 -4.09
C ASN A 218 -1.66 17.21 -4.32
N HIS A 219 -2.21 17.44 -5.52
CA HIS A 219 -3.57 17.07 -5.85
C HIS A 219 -3.58 16.07 -7.00
N PRO A 220 -4.24 14.91 -6.86
CA PRO A 220 -4.40 13.98 -7.97
C PRO A 220 -5.14 14.67 -9.12
N ASN A 221 -4.70 14.45 -10.35
CA ASN A 221 -5.44 14.83 -11.54
C ASN A 221 -6.68 13.93 -11.68
N ILE A 222 -7.76 14.31 -10.99
CA ILE A 222 -9.05 13.59 -10.95
C ILE A 222 -9.60 13.42 -12.37
N ILE A 223 -9.55 14.46 -13.21
CA ILE A 223 -9.99 14.40 -14.61
C ILE A 223 -9.21 13.33 -15.39
N GLY A 224 -7.91 13.20 -15.13
CA GLY A 224 -7.07 12.16 -15.71
C GLY A 224 -7.54 10.76 -15.34
N ILE A 225 -7.93 10.54 -14.08
CA ILE A 225 -8.49 9.27 -13.61
C ILE A 225 -9.85 9.03 -14.29
N GLU A 226 -10.77 9.98 -14.21
CA GLU A 226 -12.15 9.87 -14.70
C GLU A 226 -12.24 9.52 -16.18
N ASN A 227 -11.39 10.15 -17.01
CA ASN A 227 -11.30 9.86 -18.45
C ASN A 227 -10.83 8.43 -18.77
N ASN A 228 -10.26 7.71 -17.80
CA ASN A 228 -9.73 6.36 -17.96
C ASN A 228 -10.48 5.31 -17.15
N LEU A 229 -11.58 5.69 -16.47
CA LEU A 229 -12.45 4.74 -15.78
C LEU A 229 -13.22 3.88 -16.77
N THR A 230 -13.29 2.58 -16.49
CA THR A 230 -14.26 1.70 -17.17
C THR A 230 -15.66 1.94 -16.59
N ALA A 231 -16.71 1.57 -17.33
CA ALA A 231 -18.09 1.69 -16.84
C ALA A 231 -18.32 0.97 -15.49
N ALA A 232 -17.60 -0.13 -15.24
CA ALA A 232 -17.69 -0.87 -13.99
C ALA A 232 -17.06 -0.15 -12.79
N LEU A 233 -16.18 0.83 -13.02
CA LEU A 233 -15.46 1.56 -11.96
C LEU A 233 -16.06 2.94 -11.66
N ILE A 234 -16.92 3.49 -12.53
CA ILE A 234 -17.54 4.80 -12.33
C ILE A 234 -18.28 4.87 -10.99
N SER A 235 -19.18 3.91 -10.71
CA SER A 235 -19.96 3.95 -9.46
C SER A 235 -19.08 3.79 -8.21
N ILE A 236 -17.98 3.02 -8.30
CA ILE A 236 -17.03 2.86 -7.19
C ILE A 236 -16.25 4.15 -6.97
N TRP A 237 -15.83 4.81 -8.05
CA TRP A 237 -15.18 6.10 -8.01
C TRP A 237 -16.08 7.17 -7.39
N GLU A 238 -17.35 7.26 -7.78
CA GLU A 238 -18.33 8.19 -7.21
C GLU A 238 -18.54 7.98 -5.70
N GLN A 239 -18.60 6.73 -5.25
CA GLN A 239 -18.68 6.42 -3.81
C GLN A 239 -17.42 6.89 -3.07
N LEU A 240 -16.25 6.65 -3.66
CA LEU A 240 -14.97 7.06 -3.10
C LEU A 240 -14.86 8.58 -3.01
N THR A 241 -15.17 9.30 -4.10
CA THR A 241 -15.12 10.76 -4.14
C THR A 241 -16.12 11.38 -3.18
N GLN A 242 -17.29 10.77 -2.97
CA GLN A 242 -18.26 11.20 -1.96
C GLN A 242 -17.72 11.03 -0.54
N LEU A 243 -17.16 9.86 -0.19
CA LEU A 243 -16.59 9.59 1.15
C LEU A 243 -15.36 10.46 1.45
N MET A 244 -14.55 10.73 0.44
CA MET A 244 -13.36 11.57 0.54
C MET A 244 -13.64 13.06 0.31
N LYS A 245 -14.89 13.41 -0.02
CA LYS A 245 -15.33 14.77 -0.37
C LYS A 245 -14.49 15.39 -1.48
N LEU A 246 -14.15 14.67 -2.54
CA LEU A 246 -13.25 15.12 -3.62
C LEU A 246 -13.88 16.09 -4.63
N ASN A 247 -15.20 16.21 -4.58
CA ASN A 247 -15.98 17.12 -5.42
C ASN A 247 -15.84 18.59 -5.01
#